data_AF-A0A1M7F3N6-F1
#
_entry.id   AF-A0A1M7F3N6-F1
#
_cell.length_a   1.000
_cell.length_b   1.000
_cell.length_c   1.000
_cell.angle_alpha   90.00
_cell.angle_beta   90.00
_cell.angle_gamma   90.00
#
_symmetry.space_group_name_H-M   'P 1'
#
loop_
_entity.id
_entity.type
_entity.pdbx_description
1 polymer ?
#
loop_
_entity_poly.entity_id
_entity_poly.type
_entity_poly.pdbx_seq_one_letter_code
_entity_poly.pdbx_strand_id
1 'polypeptide(L)'
;MKYFKILIATIALGSLTQLGSAQILKPGEVAKEAGTSEVNNTESSTINSGVDKAAGAIKGLFKKKKKTDSAPAAAANAPAALPPPTQSAQGMVNQQGPISAYNNYDFVPGDQIVFDDNFMDDQNGEFPAHWNLGAGQAVVNTIAGRPAFLLTDGNYAHVSPLIKSPSYLGDAFTIEFDDYSSGGYHPKLYFYNSNANAIAATSDQAYVSLGTDVIGVVNKTTGLDLQGKIPADILGEKYLNKWHHIAIAYRNNQIKVYVDQYRVAVAPNLGTKPRAFDIEGIGDPNNPIIIANVRVANGGGMTMLGKKFTDAKIITHGINFDIDKATIKPESMGTLNMIVGILRDNPDLKFEVDGHTDNTGGAAHNATLSQQRADAVKAQLITMSVDASRLTTKGFGDTKPISDNLTPEGKANNRRVEFVKQ
;
A
#
# COMPACT_ATOMS: atom_id res chain seq x y z
N MET A 1 76.90 22.87 -5.76
CA MET A 1 75.54 23.36 -6.05
C MET A 1 74.52 22.48 -5.32
N LYS A 2 73.71 23.12 -4.46
CA LYS A 2 72.34 22.78 -4.03
C LYS A 2 72.03 21.44 -3.28
N TYR A 3 71.91 21.58 -1.95
CA TYR A 3 70.92 21.06 -0.96
C TYR A 3 70.64 19.52 -0.83
N PHE A 4 71.14 18.80 0.19
CA PHE A 4 70.65 18.59 1.60
C PHE A 4 69.35 17.74 1.72
N LYS A 5 69.45 16.40 1.93
CA LYS A 5 69.17 15.58 3.16
C LYS A 5 67.75 15.80 3.76
N ILE A 6 66.91 14.82 4.13
CA ILE A 6 67.07 13.66 5.05
C ILE A 6 65.90 12.66 4.82
N LEU A 7 66.21 11.36 4.94
CA LEU A 7 65.31 10.19 4.97
C LEU A 7 64.85 9.93 6.42
N ILE A 8 63.54 9.79 6.69
CA ILE A 8 62.99 9.45 8.01
C ILE A 8 62.59 7.97 8.06
N ALA A 9 63.03 7.33 9.14
CA ALA A 9 62.94 5.91 9.44
C ALA A 9 61.57 5.49 10.00
N THR A 10 61.24 4.23 9.73
CA THR A 10 60.11 3.45 10.21
C THR A 10 60.29 3.04 11.68
N ILE A 11 59.27 3.22 12.52
CA ILE A 11 59.15 2.51 13.81
C ILE A 11 57.70 2.02 13.94
N ALA A 12 57.56 0.71 14.15
CA ALA A 12 56.35 0.04 14.60
C ALA A 12 56.55 -0.39 16.06
N LEU A 13 55.61 -0.01 16.95
CA LEU A 13 54.99 -0.81 18.01
C LEU A 13 54.25 0.13 18.99
N GLY A 14 53.00 -0.19 19.31
CA GLY A 14 52.25 0.49 20.38
C GLY A 14 50.82 -0.03 20.49
N SER A 15 50.61 -1.00 21.39
CA SER A 15 49.31 -1.55 21.80
C SER A 15 48.68 -0.75 22.96
N LEU A 16 47.33 -0.70 22.96
CA LEU A 16 46.38 -0.36 24.04
C LEU A 16 46.39 1.07 24.64
N THR A 17 45.29 1.80 24.45
CA THR A 17 44.31 2.13 25.51
C THR A 17 42.98 2.59 24.91
N GLN A 18 41.89 2.12 25.51
CA GLN A 18 40.49 2.42 25.23
C GLN A 18 40.05 3.61 26.08
N LEU A 19 39.48 4.66 25.48
CA LEU A 19 38.71 5.68 26.19
C LEU A 19 37.46 6.02 25.36
N GLY A 20 36.31 5.66 25.92
CA GLY A 20 34.99 6.03 25.42
C GLY A 20 34.62 7.46 25.79
N SER A 21 33.91 8.13 24.89
CA SER A 21 33.21 9.38 25.21
C SER A 21 31.79 9.02 25.64
N ALA A 22 31.54 9.02 26.95
CA ALA A 22 30.20 9.02 27.51
C ALA A 22 29.62 10.44 27.41
N GLN A 23 28.52 10.62 26.68
CA GLN A 23 27.70 11.82 26.79
C GLN A 23 26.88 11.75 28.09
N ILE A 24 27.00 12.80 28.89
CA ILE A 24 26.26 13.02 30.13
C ILE A 24 24.79 13.30 29.76
N LEU A 25 23.90 12.35 30.00
CA LEU A 25 22.45 12.57 29.97
C LEU A 25 22.00 13.12 31.33
N LYS A 26 21.24 14.23 31.30
CA LYS A 26 20.67 14.84 32.51
C LYS A 26 19.53 13.96 33.03
N PRO A 27 19.51 13.58 34.33
CA PRO A 27 18.51 12.66 34.90
C PRO A 27 17.04 13.12 34.82
N GLY A 28 16.76 14.36 34.43
CA GLY A 28 15.41 14.93 34.35
C GLY A 28 14.67 14.68 33.02
N GLU A 29 15.36 14.29 31.93
CA GLU A 29 14.72 14.04 30.63
C GLU A 29 14.35 12.56 30.43
N VAL A 30 15.06 11.63 31.09
CA VAL A 30 14.81 10.18 31.01
C VAL A 30 13.48 9.77 31.68
N ALA A 31 12.95 10.59 32.59
CA ALA A 31 11.71 10.29 33.30
C ALA A 31 10.43 10.61 32.49
N LYS A 32 10.52 11.35 31.36
CA LYS A 32 9.35 11.67 30.53
C LYS A 32 9.08 10.68 29.39
N GLU A 33 10.06 9.88 28.99
CA GLU A 33 9.88 8.83 27.96
C GLU A 33 9.39 7.48 28.53
N ALA A 34 9.62 7.19 29.82
CA ALA A 34 9.15 5.95 30.44
C ALA A 34 7.65 5.95 30.77
N GLY A 35 7.02 7.13 30.94
CA GLY A 35 5.63 7.24 31.40
C GLY A 35 4.54 7.07 30.32
N THR A 36 4.89 7.10 29.04
CA THR A 36 3.90 7.00 27.94
C THR A 36 3.80 5.60 27.31
N SER A 37 4.68 4.67 27.71
CA SER A 37 4.72 3.30 27.15
C SER A 37 3.96 2.25 27.98
N GLU A 38 3.54 2.56 29.21
CA GLU A 38 2.87 1.59 30.10
C GLU A 38 1.34 1.52 29.97
N VAL A 39 0.70 2.43 29.23
CA VAL A 39 -0.78 2.48 29.15
C VAL A 39 -1.37 1.52 28.08
N ASN A 40 -0.56 0.95 27.19
CA ASN A 40 -1.07 0.12 26.07
C ASN A 40 -0.92 -1.41 26.26
N ASN A 41 -0.42 -1.91 27.39
CA ASN A 41 -0.10 -3.34 27.56
C ASN A 41 -1.13 -4.18 28.34
N THR A 42 -2.17 -3.59 28.93
CA THR A 42 -3.04 -4.34 29.87
C THR A 42 -4.30 -4.95 29.26
N GLU A 43 -4.64 -4.69 27.98
CA GLU A 43 -5.83 -5.29 27.34
C GLU A 43 -5.57 -6.61 26.60
N SER A 44 -4.30 -7.02 26.40
CA SER A 44 -3.97 -8.15 25.52
C SER A 44 -3.87 -9.53 26.21
N SER A 45 -3.84 -9.59 27.55
CA SER A 45 -3.59 -10.86 28.25
C SER A 45 -4.84 -11.72 28.53
N THR A 46 -6.05 -11.18 28.37
CA THR A 46 -7.29 -11.86 28.79
C THR A 46 -7.99 -12.64 27.66
N ILE A 47 -7.52 -12.52 26.41
CA ILE A 47 -8.18 -13.13 25.23
C ILE A 47 -7.67 -14.56 24.96
N ASN A 48 -6.50 -14.93 25.48
CA ASN A 48 -5.83 -16.19 25.11
C ASN A 48 -6.43 -17.47 25.71
N SER A 49 -7.37 -17.40 26.66
CA SER A 49 -7.96 -18.60 27.28
C SER A 49 -9.28 -19.06 26.66
N GLY A 50 -9.86 -18.30 25.72
CA GLY A 50 -11.17 -18.61 25.11
C GLY A 50 -11.11 -19.44 23.82
N VAL A 51 -9.99 -19.39 23.09
CA VAL A 51 -9.86 -19.93 21.73
C VAL A 51 -9.64 -21.45 21.72
N ASP A 52 -9.01 -22.00 22.76
CA ASP A 52 -8.65 -23.43 22.80
C ASP A 52 -9.84 -24.39 23.00
N LYS A 53 -11.01 -23.89 23.44
CA LYS A 53 -12.21 -24.74 23.62
C LYS A 53 -13.04 -24.93 22.35
N ALA A 54 -12.84 -24.12 21.31
CA ALA A 54 -13.66 -24.19 20.08
C ALA A 54 -13.08 -25.15 19.01
N ALA A 55 -11.80 -25.49 19.06
CA ALA A 55 -11.14 -26.31 18.05
C ALA A 55 -11.44 -27.82 18.14
N GLY A 56 -12.02 -28.30 19.26
CA GLY A 56 -12.25 -29.72 19.51
C GLY A 56 -13.47 -30.35 18.82
N ALA A 57 -14.41 -29.56 18.31
CA ALA A 57 -15.74 -30.06 17.93
C ALA A 57 -15.94 -30.38 16.43
N ILE A 58 -15.01 -30.04 15.53
CA ILE A 58 -15.27 -30.05 14.08
C ILE A 58 -14.77 -31.33 13.37
N LYS A 59 -14.02 -32.21 14.03
CA LYS A 59 -13.38 -33.38 13.37
C LYS A 59 -14.30 -34.58 13.08
N GLY A 60 -15.61 -34.49 13.34
CA GLY A 60 -16.53 -35.63 13.26
C GLY A 60 -17.39 -35.80 12.00
N LEU A 61 -17.43 -34.82 11.09
CA LEU A 61 -18.58 -34.66 10.19
C LEU A 61 -18.41 -35.01 8.71
N PHE A 62 -17.28 -35.58 8.26
CA PHE A 62 -17.12 -35.95 6.84
C PHE A 62 -16.73 -37.42 6.62
N LYS A 63 -17.73 -38.29 6.40
CA LYS A 63 -17.59 -39.59 5.74
C LYS A 63 -18.79 -39.89 4.81
N LYS A 64 -18.48 -40.25 3.55
CA LYS A 64 -19.28 -40.92 2.48
C LYS A 64 -20.35 -40.05 1.77
N LYS A 65 -20.65 -40.16 0.46
CA LYS A 65 -20.62 -41.30 -0.50
C LYS A 65 -20.73 -40.85 -1.99
N LYS A 66 -20.24 -41.70 -2.92
CA LYS A 66 -20.39 -41.79 -4.43
C LYS A 66 -21.89 -41.90 -4.89
N LYS A 67 -22.39 -41.75 -6.14
CA LYS A 67 -21.91 -41.99 -7.55
C LYS A 67 -22.98 -41.55 -8.63
N THR A 68 -22.53 -41.21 -9.86
CA THR A 68 -23.04 -41.44 -11.26
C THR A 68 -24.33 -40.83 -11.90
N ASP A 69 -24.08 -40.08 -13.00
CA ASP A 69 -24.54 -40.11 -14.43
C ASP A 69 -26.02 -40.05 -14.88
N SER A 70 -26.32 -39.05 -15.75
CA SER A 70 -26.58 -39.09 -17.23
C SER A 70 -27.79 -38.26 -17.75
N ALA A 71 -27.58 -37.58 -18.88
CA ALA A 71 -28.53 -36.73 -19.65
C ALA A 71 -29.34 -37.53 -20.71
N PRO A 72 -30.29 -36.91 -21.45
CA PRO A 72 -29.96 -36.39 -22.80
C PRO A 72 -30.77 -35.15 -23.30
N ALA A 73 -30.43 -34.70 -24.51
CA ALA A 73 -30.79 -33.44 -25.19
C ALA A 73 -31.77 -33.58 -26.40
N ALA A 74 -32.35 -32.46 -26.89
CA ALA A 74 -32.74 -32.12 -28.29
C ALA A 74 -33.55 -30.78 -28.29
N ALA A 75 -33.17 -29.65 -28.93
CA ALA A 75 -33.06 -29.25 -30.36
C ALA A 75 -34.37 -28.75 -31.04
N ALA A 76 -34.40 -27.46 -31.47
CA ALA A 76 -34.71 -26.99 -32.86
C ALA A 76 -35.53 -25.67 -33.03
N ASN A 77 -34.98 -24.78 -33.87
CA ASN A 77 -35.58 -23.89 -34.90
C ASN A 77 -36.21 -22.49 -34.61
N ALA A 78 -35.70 -21.50 -35.36
CA ALA A 78 -36.16 -20.10 -35.55
C ALA A 78 -37.19 -19.97 -36.72
N PRO A 79 -37.81 -18.78 -36.98
CA PRO A 79 -37.18 -17.74 -37.83
C PRO A 79 -37.53 -16.26 -37.49
N ALA A 80 -36.86 -15.34 -38.20
CA ALA A 80 -36.76 -13.90 -37.99
C ALA A 80 -37.92 -13.02 -38.53
N ALA A 81 -38.09 -11.82 -37.95
CA ALA A 81 -38.80 -10.67 -38.52
C ALA A 81 -38.08 -9.34 -38.16
N LEU A 82 -38.05 -8.40 -39.12
CA LEU A 82 -37.39 -7.07 -39.06
C LEU A 82 -38.31 -5.96 -38.46
N PRO A 83 -37.76 -4.78 -38.07
CA PRO A 83 -38.28 -3.94 -36.96
C PRO A 83 -39.04 -2.67 -37.39
N PRO A 84 -39.65 -1.92 -36.45
CA PRO A 84 -39.58 -0.46 -36.47
C PRO A 84 -39.40 0.14 -35.04
N PRO A 85 -39.32 1.47 -34.83
CA PRO A 85 -38.06 2.14 -34.52
C PRO A 85 -38.04 2.79 -33.11
N THR A 86 -36.96 3.52 -32.87
CA THR A 86 -36.79 4.65 -31.94
C THR A 86 -36.28 4.46 -30.50
N GLN A 87 -35.26 5.27 -30.24
CA GLN A 87 -34.68 5.75 -28.97
C GLN A 87 -33.68 4.84 -28.27
N SER A 88 -32.45 4.89 -28.77
CA SER A 88 -31.25 4.57 -28.00
C SER A 88 -31.04 5.60 -26.89
N ALA A 89 -31.63 5.36 -25.72
CA ALA A 89 -31.02 5.77 -24.47
C ALA A 89 -29.82 4.84 -24.26
N GLN A 90 -28.63 5.29 -24.66
CA GLN A 90 -27.39 4.59 -24.39
C GLN A 90 -27.18 4.54 -22.87
N GLY A 91 -27.53 3.39 -22.29
CA GLY A 91 -27.14 3.04 -20.94
C GLY A 91 -25.62 3.06 -20.86
N MET A 92 -25.09 3.87 -19.94
CA MET A 92 -23.73 3.78 -19.45
C MET A 92 -23.57 2.43 -18.76
N VAL A 93 -23.18 1.40 -19.51
CA VAL A 93 -22.75 0.13 -18.92
C VAL A 93 -21.32 0.34 -18.43
N ASN A 94 -21.20 0.56 -17.12
CA ASN A 94 -19.94 0.59 -16.39
C ASN A 94 -19.23 -0.76 -16.58
N GLN A 95 -18.10 -0.77 -17.31
CA GLN A 95 -17.20 -1.91 -17.33
C GLN A 95 -16.35 -1.89 -16.05
N GLN A 96 -16.96 -2.21 -14.92
CA GLN A 96 -16.24 -2.67 -13.73
C GLN A 96 -16.15 -4.19 -13.81
N GLY A 97 -14.93 -4.71 -13.66
CA GLY A 97 -14.67 -6.15 -13.64
C GLY A 97 -15.60 -6.88 -12.66
N PRO A 98 -15.89 -8.17 -12.88
CA PRO A 98 -16.83 -8.89 -12.05
C PRO A 98 -16.40 -8.82 -10.58
N ILE A 99 -17.37 -8.52 -9.69
CA ILE A 99 -17.20 -8.40 -8.22
C ILE A 99 -16.38 -9.58 -7.64
N SER A 100 -16.43 -10.77 -8.28
CA SER A 100 -15.63 -11.94 -7.91
C SER A 100 -14.12 -11.74 -7.90
N ALA A 101 -13.58 -10.83 -8.72
CA ALA A 101 -12.13 -10.58 -8.79
C ALA A 101 -11.57 -10.00 -7.48
N TYR A 102 -12.40 -9.32 -6.69
CA TYR A 102 -12.01 -8.62 -5.46
C TYR A 102 -12.42 -9.34 -4.18
N ASN A 103 -13.05 -10.52 -4.27
CA ASN A 103 -13.55 -11.24 -3.10
C ASN A 103 -12.47 -11.57 -2.05
N ASN A 104 -11.20 -11.60 -2.47
CA ASN A 104 -10.05 -11.86 -1.59
C ASN A 104 -9.14 -10.64 -1.40
N TYR A 105 -9.51 -9.47 -1.94
CA TYR A 105 -8.75 -8.24 -1.80
C TYR A 105 -9.14 -7.56 -0.48
N ASP A 106 -8.25 -7.67 0.50
CA ASP A 106 -8.42 -7.21 1.88
C ASP A 106 -7.43 -6.11 2.27
N PHE A 107 -6.77 -5.49 1.28
CA PHE A 107 -5.84 -4.39 1.53
C PHE A 107 -6.59 -3.12 1.97
N VAL A 108 -6.23 -2.60 3.14
CA VAL A 108 -6.75 -1.32 3.65
C VAL A 108 -5.54 -0.45 3.95
N PRO A 109 -5.36 0.68 3.25
CA PRO A 109 -4.27 1.61 3.49
C PRO A 109 -4.17 2.08 4.94
N GLY A 110 -2.95 2.34 5.39
CA GLY A 110 -2.69 3.04 6.63
C GLY A 110 -3.29 4.44 6.63
N ASP A 111 -3.75 4.90 7.79
CA ASP A 111 -4.41 6.19 8.01
C ASP A 111 -3.43 7.28 8.45
N GLN A 112 -2.23 6.90 8.88
CA GLN A 112 -1.16 7.82 9.27
C GLN A 112 -0.12 7.92 8.15
N ILE A 113 -0.34 8.79 7.18
CA ILE A 113 0.60 9.01 6.06
C ILE A 113 1.94 9.52 6.61
N VAL A 114 3.02 8.81 6.31
CA VAL A 114 4.39 9.20 6.67
C VAL A 114 5.22 9.65 5.47
N PHE A 115 4.79 9.31 4.26
CA PHE A 115 5.43 9.73 3.00
C PHE A 115 4.43 9.62 1.86
N ASP A 116 4.41 10.61 0.96
CA ASP A 116 3.60 10.62 -0.27
C ASP A 116 4.38 11.37 -1.36
N ASP A 117 4.64 10.72 -2.49
CA ASP A 117 5.34 11.32 -3.61
C ASP A 117 4.79 10.83 -4.96
N ASN A 118 4.32 11.79 -5.76
CA ASN A 118 3.80 11.56 -7.10
C ASN A 118 4.71 12.12 -8.21
N PHE A 119 5.87 12.68 -7.83
CA PHE A 119 6.89 13.22 -8.73
C PHE A 119 6.43 14.39 -9.62
N MET A 120 5.28 15.00 -9.33
CA MET A 120 4.73 16.10 -10.14
C MET A 120 5.47 17.42 -9.92
N ASP A 121 6.11 17.57 -8.76
CA ASP A 121 6.86 18.77 -8.38
C ASP A 121 8.33 18.69 -8.81
N ASP A 122 8.77 17.54 -9.35
CA ASP A 122 10.14 17.30 -9.79
C ASP A 122 10.34 17.59 -11.29
N GLN A 123 11.57 17.98 -11.64
CA GLN A 123 11.95 18.24 -13.02
C GLN A 123 12.38 16.95 -13.74
N ASN A 124 11.88 16.75 -14.96
CA ASN A 124 12.35 15.67 -15.83
C ASN A 124 13.87 15.71 -16.03
N GLY A 125 14.53 14.58 -15.81
CA GLY A 125 15.98 14.40 -15.90
C GLY A 125 16.73 14.60 -14.59
N GLU A 126 16.07 15.13 -13.54
CA GLU A 126 16.68 15.36 -12.23
C GLU A 126 16.38 14.21 -11.25
N PHE A 127 17.20 14.11 -10.21
CA PHE A 127 16.90 13.24 -9.07
C PHE A 127 15.79 13.88 -8.21
N PRO A 128 14.76 13.12 -7.77
CA PRO A 128 13.62 13.70 -7.08
C PRO A 128 13.97 14.23 -5.69
N ALA A 129 13.38 15.36 -5.31
CA ALA A 129 13.78 16.12 -4.12
C ALA A 129 13.45 15.41 -2.79
N HIS A 130 12.47 14.50 -2.79
CA HIS A 130 11.98 13.82 -1.60
C HIS A 130 12.61 12.43 -1.38
N TRP A 131 13.76 12.16 -1.99
CA TRP A 131 14.43 10.87 -1.92
C TRP A 131 15.91 11.01 -1.51
N ASN A 132 16.47 9.92 -0.99
CA ASN A 132 17.91 9.76 -0.84
C ASN A 132 18.42 8.82 -1.94
N LEU A 133 19.58 9.15 -2.50
CA LEU A 133 20.35 8.24 -3.36
C LEU A 133 21.48 7.63 -2.53
N GLY A 134 21.35 6.34 -2.25
CA GLY A 134 22.34 5.56 -1.52
C GLY A 134 23.50 5.08 -2.38
N ALA A 135 23.17 4.64 -3.59
CA ALA A 135 24.10 4.14 -4.59
C ALA A 135 23.45 4.17 -5.98
N GLY A 136 24.28 4.18 -7.02
CA GLY A 136 23.86 4.14 -8.40
C GLY A 136 23.37 5.48 -8.94
N GLN A 137 22.42 5.44 -9.88
CA GLN A 137 21.84 6.58 -10.58
C GLN A 137 20.33 6.39 -10.70
N ALA A 138 19.60 7.49 -10.54
CA ALA A 138 18.17 7.52 -10.75
C ALA A 138 17.72 8.93 -11.15
N VAL A 139 16.62 9.03 -11.89
CA VAL A 139 16.08 10.29 -12.41
C VAL A 139 14.56 10.23 -12.51
N VAL A 140 13.89 11.38 -12.48
CA VAL A 140 12.47 11.49 -12.85
C VAL A 140 12.35 11.61 -14.36
N ASN A 141 11.39 10.91 -14.96
CA ASN A 141 11.01 11.10 -16.37
C ASN A 141 9.52 10.80 -16.58
N THR A 142 8.99 11.12 -17.75
CA THR A 142 7.61 10.81 -18.12
C THR A 142 7.51 9.44 -18.80
N ILE A 143 6.75 8.52 -18.19
CA ILE A 143 6.46 7.19 -18.73
C ILE A 143 4.96 7.06 -18.95
N ALA A 144 4.55 6.69 -20.16
CA ALA A 144 3.14 6.53 -20.54
C ALA A 144 2.23 7.70 -20.06
N GLY A 145 2.73 8.94 -20.16
CA GLY A 145 2.00 10.16 -19.80
C GLY A 145 2.01 10.53 -18.31
N ARG A 146 2.82 9.88 -17.47
CA ARG A 146 2.92 10.16 -16.03
C ARG A 146 4.39 10.37 -15.59
N PRO A 147 4.68 11.31 -14.70
CA PRO A 147 5.97 11.37 -14.01
C PRO A 147 6.26 10.08 -13.25
N ALA A 148 7.48 9.58 -13.38
CA ALA A 148 7.92 8.33 -12.81
C ALA A 148 9.38 8.44 -12.40
N PHE A 149 9.74 7.76 -11.33
CA PHE A 149 11.10 7.64 -10.85
C PHE A 149 11.77 6.42 -11.46
N LEU A 150 12.86 6.66 -12.19
CA LEU A 150 13.61 5.66 -12.95
C LEU A 150 14.94 5.40 -12.25
N LEU A 151 15.17 4.16 -11.85
CA LEU A 151 16.50 3.68 -11.44
C LEU A 151 17.22 3.16 -12.69
N THR A 152 18.40 3.70 -12.98
CA THR A 152 19.07 3.58 -14.29
C THR A 152 20.51 3.04 -14.22
N ASP A 153 20.97 2.60 -13.04
CA ASP A 153 22.32 2.04 -12.87
C ASP A 153 22.39 0.51 -12.95
N GLY A 154 23.10 0.02 -13.97
CA GLY A 154 23.33 -1.40 -14.22
C GLY A 154 24.17 -2.13 -13.16
N ASN A 155 24.65 -1.44 -12.12
CA ASN A 155 25.40 -2.01 -10.99
C ASN A 155 24.65 -1.90 -9.64
N TYR A 156 23.31 -1.86 -9.67
CA TYR A 156 22.38 -1.56 -8.56
C TYR A 156 22.26 -0.06 -8.24
N ALA A 157 21.05 0.45 -8.41
CA ALA A 157 20.62 1.70 -7.79
C ALA A 157 19.91 1.42 -6.46
N HIS A 158 20.09 2.34 -5.52
CA HIS A 158 19.55 2.25 -4.17
C HIS A 158 18.93 3.58 -3.76
N VAL A 159 17.63 3.58 -3.51
CA VAL A 159 16.90 4.79 -3.15
C VAL A 159 16.00 4.56 -1.94
N SER A 160 15.85 5.57 -1.10
CA SER A 160 14.97 5.53 0.06
C SER A 160 14.17 6.82 0.17
N PRO A 161 12.92 6.79 0.70
CA PRO A 161 12.21 8.01 1.06
C PRO A 161 13.05 8.93 1.98
N LEU A 162 13.08 10.24 1.69
CA LEU A 162 13.74 11.24 2.54
C LEU A 162 12.83 11.63 3.70
N ILE A 163 12.86 10.83 4.78
CA ILE A 163 12.03 11.03 5.97
C ILE A 163 12.91 11.40 7.16
N LYS A 164 12.52 12.46 7.90
CA LYS A 164 13.30 12.97 9.05
C LYS A 164 13.49 11.94 10.16
N SER A 165 12.46 11.14 10.44
CA SER A 165 12.56 10.03 11.39
C SER A 165 13.21 8.85 10.68
N PRO A 166 14.35 8.34 11.18
CA PRO A 166 15.04 7.25 10.50
C PRO A 166 14.35 5.89 10.72
N SER A 167 13.49 5.77 11.74
CA SER A 167 12.59 4.63 11.97
C SER A 167 11.15 5.11 11.82
N TYR A 168 10.63 5.09 10.60
CA TYR A 168 9.34 5.66 10.26
C TYR A 168 8.22 4.62 10.10
N LEU A 169 8.57 3.33 9.95
CA LEU A 169 7.60 2.24 9.92
C LEU A 169 7.23 1.78 11.34
N GLY A 170 5.95 1.89 11.65
CA GLY A 170 5.34 1.44 12.90
C GLY A 170 5.14 -0.09 12.96
N ASP A 171 4.38 -0.53 13.95
CA ASP A 171 4.12 -1.97 14.17
C ASP A 171 3.13 -2.58 13.18
N ALA A 172 2.37 -1.71 12.50
CA ALA A 172 1.59 -2.00 11.32
C ALA A 172 1.77 -0.85 10.32
N PHE A 173 1.93 -1.17 9.05
CA PHE A 173 2.12 -0.19 7.99
C PHE A 173 1.66 -0.73 6.63
N THR A 174 1.48 0.20 5.69
CA THR A 174 1.25 -0.07 4.29
C THR A 174 2.22 0.71 3.42
N ILE A 175 2.63 0.10 2.31
CA ILE A 175 3.40 0.72 1.23
C ILE A 175 2.63 0.50 -0.06
N GLU A 176 2.44 1.57 -0.83
CA GLU A 176 1.72 1.58 -2.10
C GLU A 176 2.58 2.31 -3.14
N PHE A 177 2.60 1.83 -4.37
CA PHE A 177 3.20 2.51 -5.52
C PHE A 177 2.76 1.85 -6.83
N ASP A 178 2.99 2.52 -7.95
CA ASP A 178 2.73 1.97 -9.28
C ASP A 178 4.05 1.52 -9.93
N ASP A 179 4.06 0.32 -10.49
CA ASP A 179 5.18 -0.27 -11.24
C ASP A 179 4.89 -0.27 -12.75
N TYR A 180 5.93 -0.05 -13.57
CA TYR A 180 5.86 -0.18 -15.02
C TYR A 180 7.06 -0.96 -15.53
N SER A 181 6.83 -2.21 -15.97
CA SER A 181 7.93 -3.07 -16.43
C SER A 181 7.90 -3.29 -17.95
N SER A 182 9.07 -3.17 -18.58
CA SER A 182 9.30 -3.58 -19.98
C SER A 182 9.79 -5.03 -20.12
N GLY A 183 9.88 -5.79 -19.02
CA GLY A 183 10.29 -7.20 -19.02
C GLY A 183 11.78 -7.44 -18.69
N GLY A 184 12.49 -6.38 -18.31
CA GLY A 184 13.86 -6.44 -17.82
C GLY A 184 13.95 -6.66 -16.31
N TYR A 185 14.74 -5.83 -15.64
CA TYR A 185 14.91 -5.88 -14.20
C TYR A 185 13.66 -5.39 -13.47
N HIS A 186 13.53 -5.77 -12.21
CA HIS A 186 12.37 -5.44 -11.38
C HIS A 186 12.80 -4.89 -10.01
N PRO A 187 11.95 -4.06 -9.38
CA PRO A 187 12.25 -3.52 -8.08
C PRO A 187 12.27 -4.61 -7.00
N LYS A 188 13.15 -4.40 -6.02
CA LYS A 188 13.15 -5.11 -4.74
C LYS A 188 12.96 -4.10 -3.63
N LEU A 189 12.06 -4.39 -2.71
CA LEU A 189 11.89 -3.62 -1.48
C LEU A 189 12.61 -4.34 -0.35
N TYR A 190 13.73 -3.78 0.09
CA TYR A 190 14.49 -4.30 1.23
C TYR A 190 13.99 -3.66 2.52
N PHE A 191 13.75 -4.49 3.53
CA PHE A 191 13.25 -4.08 4.83
C PHE A 191 14.32 -4.20 5.91
N TYR A 192 14.51 -3.13 6.66
CA TYR A 192 15.51 -3.06 7.72
C TYR A 192 14.84 -2.97 9.08
N ASN A 193 15.42 -3.62 10.10
CA ASN A 193 14.99 -3.48 11.49
C ASN A 193 15.63 -2.26 12.19
N SER A 194 16.44 -1.51 11.46
CA SER A 194 17.13 -0.30 11.90
C SER A 194 16.82 0.88 10.98
N ASN A 195 17.44 2.01 11.28
CA ASN A 195 17.33 3.26 10.53
C ASN A 195 17.55 3.11 9.02
N ALA A 196 16.71 3.78 8.21
CA ALA A 196 16.96 4.00 6.79
C ALA A 196 18.17 4.93 6.64
N ASN A 197 19.23 4.45 6.01
CA ASN A 197 20.40 5.27 5.68
C ASN A 197 20.68 5.28 4.18
N ALA A 198 19.83 4.68 3.34
CA ALA A 198 20.14 4.35 1.95
C ALA A 198 21.52 3.68 1.82
N ILE A 199 21.92 2.82 2.78
CA ILE A 199 23.18 2.07 2.69
C ILE A 199 22.86 0.73 2.01
N ALA A 200 23.63 0.34 1.00
CA ALA A 200 23.50 -0.97 0.35
C ALA A 200 23.32 -2.08 1.40
N ALA A 201 22.31 -2.94 1.23
CA ALA A 201 21.89 -3.93 2.21
C ALA A 201 23.04 -4.85 2.68
N THR A 202 23.70 -4.49 3.79
CA THR A 202 24.85 -5.24 4.34
C THR A 202 24.47 -6.11 5.55
N SER A 203 23.25 -5.98 6.08
CA SER A 203 22.74 -6.79 7.20
C SER A 203 21.21 -6.84 7.21
N ASP A 204 20.66 -8.03 7.50
CA ASP A 204 19.22 -8.38 7.54
C ASP A 204 18.43 -8.21 6.23
N GLN A 205 18.53 -9.21 5.36
CA GLN A 205 18.04 -9.17 3.97
C GLN A 205 16.61 -9.70 3.83
N ALA A 206 15.67 -9.16 4.60
CA ALA A 206 14.26 -9.37 4.30
C ALA A 206 13.86 -8.48 3.11
N TYR A 207 13.31 -9.05 2.05
CA TYR A 207 12.87 -8.26 0.91
C TYR A 207 11.65 -8.86 0.20
N VAL A 208 10.94 -7.97 -0.50
CA VAL A 208 9.92 -8.34 -1.48
C VAL A 208 10.51 -8.11 -2.88
N SER A 209 10.51 -9.14 -3.72
CA SER A 209 10.95 -9.09 -5.12
C SER A 209 9.73 -8.99 -6.02
N LEU A 210 9.66 -7.99 -6.88
CA LEU A 210 8.46 -7.69 -7.68
C LEU A 210 8.60 -8.11 -9.15
N GLY A 211 8.85 -9.39 -9.39
CA GLY A 211 8.94 -9.90 -10.76
C GLY A 211 7.59 -9.87 -11.49
N THR A 212 7.64 -9.76 -12.82
CA THR A 212 6.44 -9.71 -13.68
C THR A 212 5.68 -11.03 -13.75
N ASP A 213 6.32 -12.15 -13.38
CA ASP A 213 5.71 -13.47 -13.32
C ASP A 213 5.49 -13.98 -11.89
N VAL A 214 6.38 -13.59 -10.97
CA VAL A 214 6.43 -14.08 -9.60
C VAL A 214 6.82 -12.96 -8.66
N ILE A 215 6.07 -12.85 -7.57
CA ILE A 215 6.40 -12.04 -6.41
C ILE A 215 7.08 -12.92 -5.37
N GLY A 216 8.29 -12.55 -4.95
CA GLY A 216 9.04 -13.24 -3.90
C GLY A 216 8.95 -12.49 -2.56
N VAL A 217 8.79 -13.21 -1.45
CA VAL A 217 8.99 -12.71 -0.10
C VAL A 217 10.08 -13.54 0.56
N VAL A 218 11.24 -12.92 0.75
CA VAL A 218 12.46 -13.60 1.18
C VAL A 218 12.96 -12.99 2.47
N ASN A 219 13.50 -13.80 3.38
CA ASN A 219 14.34 -13.36 4.47
C ASN A 219 15.52 -14.32 4.60
N LYS A 220 16.71 -13.87 4.18
CA LYS A 220 17.90 -14.74 4.14
C LYS A 220 18.41 -15.12 5.52
N THR A 221 18.17 -14.31 6.55
CA THR A 221 18.57 -14.61 7.93
C THR A 221 17.78 -15.79 8.48
N THR A 222 16.50 -15.90 8.12
CA THR A 222 15.62 -16.99 8.60
C THR A 222 15.47 -18.15 7.61
N GLY A 223 15.91 -17.99 6.37
CA GLY A 223 15.71 -18.95 5.29
C GLY A 223 14.29 -18.93 4.69
N LEU A 224 13.48 -17.90 4.99
CA LEU A 224 12.20 -17.70 4.35
C LEU A 224 12.40 -17.42 2.86
N ASP A 225 11.71 -18.16 2.00
CA ASP A 225 11.63 -17.94 0.56
C ASP A 225 10.25 -18.41 0.08
N LEU A 226 9.30 -17.47 0.00
CA LEU A 226 7.94 -17.72 -0.45
C LEU A 226 7.71 -17.00 -1.78
N GLN A 227 6.99 -17.67 -2.68
CA GLN A 227 6.70 -17.14 -4.00
C GLN A 227 5.21 -17.18 -4.29
N GLY A 228 4.70 -16.08 -4.83
CA GLY A 228 3.34 -15.92 -5.33
C GLY A 228 3.37 -15.71 -6.83
N LYS A 229 2.62 -16.51 -7.59
CA LYS A 229 2.54 -16.36 -9.04
C LYS A 229 1.55 -15.25 -9.41
N ILE A 230 1.96 -14.37 -10.32
CA ILE A 230 1.08 -13.36 -10.90
C ILE A 230 -0.06 -14.05 -11.68
N PRO A 231 -1.34 -13.69 -11.44
CA PRO A 231 -2.48 -14.32 -12.11
C PRO A 231 -2.49 -14.11 -13.61
N ALA A 232 -3.04 -15.09 -14.36
CA ALA A 232 -3.07 -15.07 -15.83
C ALA A 232 -3.83 -13.87 -16.45
N ASP A 233 -4.66 -13.19 -15.66
CA ASP A 233 -5.39 -12.01 -16.07
C ASP A 233 -4.50 -10.76 -16.20
N ILE A 234 -3.34 -10.77 -15.52
CA ILE A 234 -2.36 -9.66 -15.51
C ILE A 234 -0.93 -10.17 -15.75
N LEU A 235 -0.74 -11.30 -16.43
CA LEU A 235 0.58 -11.91 -16.71
C LEU A 235 1.07 -11.60 -18.13
N GLY A 236 2.39 -11.61 -18.34
CA GLY A 236 3.01 -11.52 -19.68
C GLY A 236 2.73 -10.18 -20.35
N GLU A 237 2.30 -10.18 -21.62
CA GLU A 237 1.92 -8.94 -22.35
C GLU A 237 0.77 -8.16 -21.68
N LYS A 238 0.03 -8.80 -20.76
CA LYS A 238 -0.98 -8.10 -19.98
C LYS A 238 -0.37 -7.28 -18.84
N TYR A 239 0.83 -7.64 -18.38
CA TYR A 239 1.64 -6.91 -17.41
C TYR A 239 2.54 -5.86 -18.09
N LEU A 240 3.26 -6.31 -19.12
CA LEU A 240 4.34 -5.54 -19.71
C LEU A 240 3.84 -4.25 -20.34
N ASN A 241 4.63 -3.18 -20.15
CA ASN A 241 4.38 -1.85 -20.68
C ASN A 241 3.03 -1.25 -20.22
N LYS A 242 2.58 -1.62 -19.03
CA LYS A 242 1.39 -1.08 -18.36
C LYS A 242 1.71 -0.75 -16.92
N TRP A 243 0.94 0.20 -16.39
CA TRP A 243 0.97 0.53 -14.97
C TRP A 243 0.23 -0.53 -14.17
N HIS A 244 0.90 -1.09 -13.17
CA HIS A 244 0.33 -2.01 -12.19
C HIS A 244 0.45 -1.41 -10.80
N HIS A 245 -0.63 -1.49 -10.03
CA HIS A 245 -0.62 -0.97 -8.67
C HIS A 245 -0.09 -2.03 -7.71
N ILE A 246 1.00 -1.72 -7.01
CA ILE A 246 1.61 -2.57 -6.00
C ILE A 246 1.19 -2.06 -4.63
N ALA A 247 0.66 -2.96 -3.80
CA ALA A 247 0.35 -2.67 -2.41
C ALA A 247 0.95 -3.73 -1.49
N ILE A 248 1.51 -3.31 -0.37
CA ILE A 248 2.12 -4.15 0.64
C ILE A 248 1.55 -3.77 1.99
N ALA A 249 1.09 -4.77 2.76
CA ALA A 249 0.62 -4.58 4.11
C ALA A 249 1.44 -5.44 5.08
N TYR A 250 1.88 -4.84 6.19
CA TYR A 250 2.60 -5.51 7.25
C TYR A 250 1.89 -5.31 8.59
N ARG A 251 1.71 -6.38 9.36
CA ARG A 251 1.20 -6.34 10.74
C ARG A 251 1.46 -7.66 11.44
N ASN A 252 1.81 -7.62 12.74
CA ASN A 252 2.02 -8.82 13.57
C ASN A 252 2.98 -9.82 12.90
N ASN A 253 4.08 -9.32 12.32
CA ASN A 253 5.07 -10.05 11.52
C ASN A 253 4.56 -10.65 10.21
N GLN A 254 3.26 -10.60 9.92
CA GLN A 254 2.72 -11.02 8.63
C GLN A 254 2.92 -9.91 7.60
N ILE A 255 3.37 -10.29 6.40
CA ILE A 255 3.39 -9.41 5.22
C ILE A 255 2.50 -9.99 4.13
N LYS A 256 1.74 -9.14 3.46
CA LYS A 256 0.92 -9.47 2.28
C LYS A 256 1.33 -8.54 1.15
N VAL A 257 1.43 -9.08 -0.05
CA VAL A 257 1.77 -8.33 -1.27
C VAL A 257 0.64 -8.51 -2.27
N TYR A 258 0.22 -7.39 -2.84
CA TYR A 258 -0.87 -7.28 -3.80
C TYR A 258 -0.36 -6.65 -5.08
N VAL A 259 -0.92 -7.09 -6.20
CA VAL A 259 -0.72 -6.50 -7.53
C VAL A 259 -2.10 -6.32 -8.14
N ASP A 260 -2.44 -5.07 -8.43
CA ASP A 260 -3.79 -4.63 -8.77
C ASP A 260 -4.82 -5.19 -7.76
N GLN A 261 -5.84 -5.90 -8.25
CA GLN A 261 -6.86 -6.54 -7.43
C GLN A 261 -6.45 -7.87 -6.77
N TYR A 262 -5.23 -8.36 -7.00
CA TYR A 262 -4.84 -9.70 -6.58
C TYR A 262 -3.93 -9.67 -5.37
N ARG A 263 -4.28 -10.43 -4.32
CA ARG A 263 -3.32 -10.80 -3.28
C ARG A 263 -2.41 -11.91 -3.82
N VAL A 264 -1.18 -11.57 -4.16
CA VAL A 264 -0.26 -12.47 -4.87
C VAL A 264 0.60 -13.28 -3.91
N ALA A 265 1.13 -12.65 -2.85
CA ALA A 265 1.99 -13.33 -1.88
C ALA A 265 1.59 -13.01 -0.44
N VAL A 266 1.79 -13.98 0.46
CA VAL A 266 1.60 -13.83 1.90
C VAL A 266 2.71 -14.59 2.61
N ALA A 267 3.49 -13.90 3.45
CA ALA A 267 4.35 -14.56 4.42
C ALA A 267 3.77 -14.37 5.83
N PRO A 268 3.34 -15.46 6.50
CA PRO A 268 2.76 -15.37 7.84
C PRO A 268 3.69 -14.80 8.89
N ASN A 269 5.00 -14.91 8.68
CA ASN A 269 6.04 -14.36 9.54
C ASN A 269 7.22 -13.96 8.65
N LEU A 270 7.49 -12.67 8.55
CA LEU A 270 8.63 -12.11 7.82
C LEU A 270 9.96 -12.41 8.52
N GLY A 271 9.95 -12.72 9.82
CA GLY A 271 11.15 -13.03 10.59
C GLY A 271 12.00 -11.82 10.95
N THR A 272 11.55 -10.60 10.60
CA THR A 272 12.12 -9.33 11.06
C THR A 272 10.99 -8.34 11.26
N LYS A 273 11.24 -7.29 12.07
CA LYS A 273 10.31 -6.19 12.30
C LYS A 273 10.81 -4.96 11.54
N PRO A 274 10.25 -4.63 10.37
CA PRO A 274 10.71 -3.50 9.59
C PRO A 274 10.49 -2.17 10.33
N ARG A 275 11.47 -1.29 10.22
CA ARG A 275 11.48 0.10 10.72
C ARG A 275 11.71 1.10 9.61
N ALA A 276 12.31 0.67 8.51
CA ALA A 276 12.45 1.39 7.27
C ALA A 276 12.51 0.42 6.09
N PHE A 277 12.40 0.94 4.87
CA PHE A 277 12.65 0.20 3.65
C PHE A 277 13.35 1.06 2.61
N ASP A 278 14.05 0.39 1.70
CA ASP A 278 14.63 0.99 0.52
C ASP A 278 14.14 0.26 -0.73
N ILE A 279 14.17 0.94 -1.88
CA ILE A 279 13.89 0.36 -3.19
C ILE A 279 15.22 0.19 -3.93
N GLU A 280 15.47 -1.03 -4.37
CA GLU A 280 16.69 -1.43 -5.04
C GLU A 280 16.42 -2.14 -6.36
N GLY A 281 17.39 -2.04 -7.26
CA GLY A 281 17.55 -3.02 -8.32
C GLY A 281 18.49 -2.57 -9.44
N ILE A 282 18.66 -3.45 -10.42
CA ILE A 282 19.67 -3.33 -11.49
C ILE A 282 19.05 -2.68 -12.72
N GLY A 283 18.31 -1.58 -12.58
CA GLY A 283 17.78 -0.90 -13.77
C GLY A 283 18.93 -0.36 -14.63
N ASP A 284 18.81 -0.33 -15.96
CA ASP A 284 19.80 0.31 -16.85
C ASP A 284 19.13 1.37 -17.75
N PRO A 285 19.86 2.22 -18.49
CA PRO A 285 19.22 3.27 -19.30
C PRO A 285 18.25 2.77 -20.37
N ASN A 286 18.36 1.51 -20.80
CA ASN A 286 17.44 0.87 -21.75
C ASN A 286 16.33 0.08 -21.03
N ASN A 287 16.61 -0.47 -19.85
CA ASN A 287 15.66 -1.23 -19.03
C ASN A 287 15.65 -0.72 -17.58
N PRO A 288 15.18 0.52 -17.35
CA PRO A 288 15.16 1.07 -16.01
C PRO A 288 14.13 0.35 -15.15
N ILE A 289 14.32 0.39 -13.83
CA ILE A 289 13.22 0.11 -12.90
C ILE A 289 12.40 1.40 -12.80
N ILE A 290 11.10 1.30 -13.04
CA ILE A 290 10.20 2.46 -13.15
C ILE A 290 9.12 2.34 -12.08
N ILE A 291 9.05 3.32 -11.18
CA ILE A 291 8.00 3.43 -10.17
C ILE A 291 7.34 4.80 -10.19
N ALA A 292 6.10 4.89 -9.74
CA ALA A 292 5.36 6.16 -9.58
C ALA A 292 4.46 6.12 -8.33
N ASN A 293 3.97 7.29 -7.89
CA ASN A 293 2.93 7.41 -6.85
C ASN A 293 3.22 6.64 -5.56
N VAL A 294 4.40 6.86 -4.97
CA VAL A 294 4.81 6.14 -3.77
C VAL A 294 4.11 6.73 -2.55
N ARG A 295 3.44 5.89 -1.77
CA ARG A 295 2.80 6.24 -0.51
C ARG A 295 3.17 5.26 0.58
N VAL A 296 3.49 5.79 1.76
CA VAL A 296 3.81 5.01 2.96
C VAL A 296 2.95 5.53 4.10
N ALA A 297 2.28 4.62 4.80
CA ALA A 297 1.44 4.99 5.93
C ALA A 297 1.53 3.96 7.07
N ASN A 298 1.52 4.45 8.30
CA ASN A 298 1.36 3.61 9.49
C ASN A 298 -0.13 3.29 9.70
N GLY A 299 -0.39 2.17 10.38
CA GLY A 299 -1.74 1.65 10.59
C GLY A 299 -2.11 0.61 9.52
N GLY A 300 -3.37 0.67 9.05
CA GLY A 300 -3.91 -0.27 8.08
C GLY A 300 -4.76 -1.32 8.76
N GLY A 301 -6.07 -1.06 8.79
CA GLY A 301 -7.06 -1.87 9.48
C GLY A 301 -7.34 -3.20 8.78
N MET A 302 -6.38 -4.13 8.76
CA MET A 302 -6.59 -5.47 8.18
C MET A 302 -7.71 -6.28 8.88
N THR A 303 -8.23 -5.80 10.02
CA THR A 303 -9.35 -6.42 10.75
C THR A 303 -10.11 -5.40 11.60
N MET A 304 -11.01 -4.61 11.02
CA MET A 304 -12.10 -3.96 11.78
C MET A 304 -13.34 -4.89 11.89
N LEU A 305 -13.31 -6.06 11.24
CA LEU A 305 -14.37 -7.06 11.26
C LEU A 305 -14.57 -7.66 12.67
N GLY A 306 -15.83 -7.73 13.12
CA GLY A 306 -16.22 -8.38 14.38
C GLY A 306 -16.20 -7.50 15.65
N LYS A 307 -15.86 -6.21 15.56
CA LYS A 307 -16.03 -5.26 16.68
C LYS A 307 -17.35 -4.48 16.52
N LYS A 308 -18.06 -4.23 17.63
CA LYS A 308 -19.13 -3.21 17.63
C LYS A 308 -18.49 -1.88 17.23
N PHE A 309 -19.01 -1.24 16.19
CA PHE A 309 -18.50 0.05 15.77
C PHE A 309 -18.93 1.12 16.78
N THR A 310 -17.99 1.55 17.61
CA THR A 310 -18.20 2.56 18.67
C THR A 310 -17.82 3.97 18.23
N ASP A 311 -17.03 4.09 17.17
CA ASP A 311 -16.48 5.37 16.76
C ASP A 311 -17.55 6.25 16.12
N ALA A 312 -17.39 7.56 16.22
CA ALA A 312 -18.31 8.50 15.59
C ALA A 312 -18.07 8.59 14.07
N LYS A 313 -16.87 8.24 13.61
CA LYS A 313 -16.42 8.50 12.25
C LYS A 313 -15.27 7.58 11.86
N ILE A 314 -15.22 7.18 10.59
CA ILE A 314 -14.09 6.51 9.95
C ILE A 314 -13.49 7.48 8.93
N ILE A 315 -12.18 7.69 8.97
CA ILE A 315 -11.45 8.39 7.92
C ILE A 315 -10.77 7.34 7.05
N THR A 316 -10.90 7.45 5.73
CA THR A 316 -10.19 6.57 4.81
C THR A 316 -9.49 7.34 3.70
N HIS A 317 -8.25 6.92 3.45
CA HIS A 317 -7.41 7.33 2.32
C HIS A 317 -7.28 6.23 1.27
N GLY A 318 -8.01 5.13 1.44
CA GLY A 318 -7.98 3.97 0.53
C GLY A 318 -9.19 3.87 -0.36
N ILE A 319 -9.83 4.99 -0.69
CA ILE A 319 -10.83 5.08 -1.76
C ILE A 319 -10.28 6.05 -2.78
N ASN A 320 -9.75 5.48 -3.86
CA ASN A 320 -8.98 6.18 -4.86
C ASN A 320 -9.83 6.43 -6.10
N PHE A 321 -9.55 7.56 -6.75
CA PHE A 321 -10.25 7.99 -7.95
C PHE A 321 -9.25 8.35 -9.04
N ASP A 322 -9.67 8.24 -10.30
CA ASP A 322 -8.94 8.86 -11.40
C ASP A 322 -8.80 10.38 -11.19
N ILE A 323 -7.71 10.94 -11.74
CA ILE A 323 -7.46 12.38 -11.72
C ILE A 323 -8.67 13.11 -12.29
N ASP A 324 -9.15 14.08 -11.53
CA ASP A 324 -10.30 14.92 -11.88
C ASP A 324 -11.61 14.16 -12.19
N LYS A 325 -11.75 12.95 -11.63
CA LYS A 325 -12.94 12.10 -11.83
C LYS A 325 -13.47 11.55 -10.50
N ALA A 326 -14.68 11.02 -10.59
CA ALA A 326 -15.36 10.27 -9.53
C ALA A 326 -15.44 8.75 -9.82
N THR A 327 -14.70 8.25 -10.82
CA THR A 327 -14.57 6.82 -11.07
C THR A 327 -13.70 6.18 -10.00
N ILE A 328 -14.29 5.29 -9.20
CA ILE A 328 -13.59 4.54 -8.15
C ILE A 328 -12.64 3.54 -8.80
N LYS A 329 -11.40 3.53 -8.33
CA LYS A 329 -10.38 2.61 -8.83
C LYS A 329 -10.40 1.25 -8.12
N PRO A 330 -10.02 0.16 -8.82
CA PRO A 330 -9.84 -1.20 -8.28
C PRO A 330 -9.29 -1.32 -6.86
N GLU A 331 -8.19 -0.64 -6.57
CA GLU A 331 -7.47 -0.68 -5.30
C GLU A 331 -8.31 -0.19 -4.10
N SER A 332 -9.42 0.50 -4.37
CA SER A 332 -10.36 0.95 -3.34
C SER A 332 -11.16 -0.18 -2.68
N MET A 333 -11.19 -1.34 -3.32
CA MET A 333 -12.11 -2.41 -2.96
C MET A 333 -11.86 -2.99 -1.57
N GLY A 334 -10.63 -2.98 -1.07
CA GLY A 334 -10.35 -3.50 0.28
C GLY A 334 -10.92 -2.60 1.37
N THR A 335 -10.85 -1.29 1.20
CA THR A 335 -11.56 -0.32 2.06
C THR A 335 -13.07 -0.49 1.94
N LEU A 336 -13.61 -0.60 0.73
CA LEU A 336 -15.05 -0.77 0.54
C LEU A 336 -15.56 -2.07 1.18
N ASN A 337 -14.82 -3.17 1.04
CA ASN A 337 -15.10 -4.45 1.70
C ASN A 337 -15.08 -4.31 3.22
N MET A 338 -14.14 -3.53 3.79
CA MET A 338 -14.11 -3.22 5.22
C MET A 338 -15.39 -2.49 5.66
N ILE A 339 -15.83 -1.47 4.92
CA ILE A 339 -17.05 -0.70 5.23
C ILE A 339 -18.29 -1.60 5.15
N VAL A 340 -18.40 -2.44 4.12
CA VAL A 340 -19.49 -3.42 3.99
C VAL A 340 -19.49 -4.38 5.18
N GLY A 341 -18.32 -4.87 5.60
CA GLY A 341 -18.18 -5.71 6.79
C GLY A 341 -18.71 -5.02 8.05
N ILE A 342 -18.35 -3.75 8.27
CA ILE A 342 -18.81 -2.95 9.42
C ILE A 342 -20.33 -2.79 9.39
N LEU A 343 -20.91 -2.42 8.24
CA LEU A 343 -22.36 -2.22 8.10
C LEU A 343 -23.14 -3.53 8.25
N ARG A 344 -22.59 -4.65 7.79
CA ARG A 344 -23.17 -5.99 7.98
C ARG A 344 -23.17 -6.39 9.46
N ASP A 345 -22.06 -6.16 10.15
CA ASP A 345 -21.90 -6.54 11.56
C ASP A 345 -22.67 -5.58 12.51
N ASN A 346 -23.12 -4.42 12.03
CA ASN A 346 -23.90 -3.42 12.78
C ASN A 346 -25.17 -3.01 12.01
N PRO A 347 -26.28 -3.77 12.05
CA PRO A 347 -27.46 -3.55 11.19
C PRO A 347 -28.13 -2.18 11.31
N ASP A 348 -28.12 -1.58 12.50
CA ASP A 348 -28.75 -0.28 12.78
C ASP A 348 -27.86 0.91 12.39
N LEU A 349 -26.59 0.65 12.05
CA LEU A 349 -25.62 1.70 11.75
C LEU A 349 -25.97 2.39 10.42
N LYS A 350 -25.95 3.72 10.41
CA LYS A 350 -26.08 4.55 9.22
C LYS A 350 -24.87 5.47 9.09
N PHE A 351 -24.48 5.75 7.86
CA PHE A 351 -23.36 6.64 7.55
C PHE A 351 -23.78 7.78 6.63
N GLU A 352 -23.29 8.98 6.93
CA GLU A 352 -23.07 10.03 5.93
C GLU A 352 -21.66 9.82 5.34
N VAL A 353 -21.59 9.68 4.01
CA VAL A 353 -20.33 9.53 3.27
C VAL A 353 -19.86 10.92 2.85
N ASP A 354 -18.75 11.36 3.42
CA ASP A 354 -18.21 12.69 3.20
C ASP A 354 -17.04 12.66 2.22
N GLY A 355 -17.12 13.45 1.16
CA GLY A 355 -16.03 13.63 0.19
C GLY A 355 -15.22 14.89 0.48
N HIS A 356 -13.89 14.78 0.40
CA HIS A 356 -12.96 15.90 0.59
C HIS A 356 -11.91 15.97 -0.51
N THR A 357 -11.42 17.18 -0.79
CA THR A 357 -10.29 17.43 -1.69
C THR A 357 -9.17 18.16 -0.94
N ASP A 358 -7.98 18.21 -1.53
CA ASP A 358 -7.01 19.25 -1.19
C ASP A 358 -7.43 20.60 -1.83
N ASN A 359 -6.63 21.64 -1.62
CA ASN A 359 -6.89 22.99 -2.12
C ASN A 359 -6.40 23.24 -3.56
N THR A 360 -6.00 22.20 -4.30
CA THR A 360 -5.60 22.33 -5.69
C THR A 360 -6.84 22.51 -6.57
N GLY A 361 -6.84 23.51 -7.46
CA GLY A 361 -7.97 23.81 -8.33
C GLY A 361 -8.97 24.82 -7.72
N GLY A 362 -10.11 25.01 -8.39
CA GLY A 362 -11.12 25.99 -7.97
C GLY A 362 -12.09 25.45 -6.91
N ALA A 363 -12.44 26.27 -5.91
CA ALA A 363 -13.33 25.84 -4.82
C ALA A 363 -14.68 25.27 -5.29
N ALA A 364 -15.33 25.89 -6.30
CA ALA A 364 -16.59 25.39 -6.85
C ALA A 364 -16.44 24.03 -7.55
N HIS A 365 -15.30 23.84 -8.21
CA HIS A 365 -14.94 22.57 -8.85
C HIS A 365 -14.72 21.48 -7.79
N ASN A 366 -13.93 21.78 -6.75
CA ASN A 366 -13.67 20.88 -5.63
C ASN A 366 -14.93 20.48 -4.86
N ALA A 367 -15.86 21.41 -4.65
CA ALA A 367 -17.17 21.13 -4.06
C ALA A 367 -17.97 20.13 -4.93
N THR A 368 -17.99 20.32 -6.25
CA THR A 368 -18.69 19.43 -7.18
C THR A 368 -18.04 18.05 -7.22
N LEU A 369 -16.70 18.00 -7.37
CA LEU A 369 -15.94 16.76 -7.47
C LEU A 369 -16.05 15.92 -6.20
N SER A 370 -15.94 16.54 -5.03
CA SER A 370 -16.08 15.83 -3.75
C SER A 370 -17.49 15.24 -3.56
N GLN A 371 -18.54 15.94 -3.97
CA GLN A 371 -19.92 15.42 -3.93
C GLN A 371 -20.07 14.20 -4.86
N GLN A 372 -19.59 14.32 -6.10
CA GLN A 372 -19.63 13.21 -7.06
C GLN A 372 -18.88 11.97 -6.55
N ARG A 373 -17.74 12.17 -5.89
CA ARG A 373 -16.96 11.08 -5.26
C ARG A 373 -17.72 10.42 -4.12
N ALA A 374 -18.35 11.19 -3.23
CA ALA A 374 -19.20 10.65 -2.17
C ALA A 374 -20.38 9.84 -2.75
N ASP A 375 -21.04 10.38 -3.80
CA ASP A 375 -22.14 9.70 -4.49
C ASP A 375 -21.69 8.40 -5.16
N ALA A 376 -20.52 8.39 -5.80
CA ALA A 376 -19.93 7.20 -6.39
C ALA A 376 -19.65 6.12 -5.33
N VAL A 377 -19.15 6.50 -4.15
CA VAL A 377 -18.90 5.56 -3.04
C VAL A 377 -20.20 4.97 -2.53
N LYS A 378 -21.22 5.79 -2.31
CA LYS A 378 -22.55 5.30 -1.93
C LYS A 378 -23.11 4.34 -2.97
N ALA A 379 -23.04 4.70 -4.26
CA ALA A 379 -23.52 3.85 -5.34
C ALA A 379 -22.80 2.49 -5.34
N GLN A 380 -21.48 2.49 -5.17
CA GLN A 380 -20.69 1.26 -5.09
C GLN A 380 -21.04 0.41 -3.86
N LEU A 381 -21.27 1.01 -2.69
CA LEU A 381 -21.70 0.25 -1.52
C LEU A 381 -23.09 -0.40 -1.73
N ILE A 382 -23.99 0.28 -2.45
CA ILE A 382 -25.30 -0.27 -2.82
C ILE A 382 -25.15 -1.47 -3.77
N THR A 383 -24.26 -1.41 -4.77
CA THR A 383 -23.98 -2.57 -5.63
C THR A 383 -23.39 -3.75 -4.85
N MET A 384 -22.69 -3.46 -3.74
CA MET A 384 -22.19 -4.43 -2.77
C MET A 384 -23.24 -4.85 -1.72
N SER A 385 -24.54 -4.65 -2.02
CA SER A 385 -25.69 -5.09 -1.20
C SER A 385 -25.89 -4.34 0.13
N VAL A 386 -25.36 -3.12 0.27
CA VAL A 386 -25.74 -2.22 1.37
C VAL A 386 -27.08 -1.54 1.06
N ASP A 387 -27.99 -1.50 2.04
CA ASP A 387 -29.26 -0.80 1.91
C ASP A 387 -29.03 0.72 1.74
N ALA A 388 -29.59 1.29 0.67
CA ALA A 388 -29.44 2.71 0.33
C ALA A 388 -29.97 3.67 1.42
N SER A 389 -30.95 3.24 2.23
CA SER A 389 -31.51 4.01 3.35
C SER A 389 -30.54 4.18 4.52
N ARG A 390 -29.43 3.42 4.53
CA ARG A 390 -28.36 3.51 5.52
C ARG A 390 -27.23 4.46 5.13
N LEU A 391 -27.32 5.07 3.95
CA LEU A 391 -26.26 5.89 3.39
C LEU A 391 -26.80 7.26 2.92
N THR A 392 -26.21 8.35 3.41
CA THR A 392 -26.31 9.68 2.81
C THR A 392 -24.93 10.12 2.30
N THR A 393 -24.85 11.22 1.55
CA THR A 393 -23.60 11.69 0.94
C THR A 393 -23.49 13.20 1.06
N LYS A 394 -22.26 13.70 1.22
CA LYS A 394 -21.99 15.13 1.25
C LYS A 394 -20.58 15.46 0.74
N GLY A 395 -20.48 16.38 -0.21
CA GLY A 395 -19.22 16.95 -0.68
C GLY A 395 -18.84 18.18 0.12
N PHE A 396 -17.64 18.20 0.70
CA PHE A 396 -17.10 19.35 1.42
C PHE A 396 -16.03 20.13 0.64
N GLY A 397 -15.58 19.62 -0.50
CA GLY A 397 -14.43 20.17 -1.23
C GLY A 397 -13.21 20.30 -0.31
N ASP A 398 -12.59 21.47 -0.34
CA ASP A 398 -11.42 21.84 0.46
C ASP A 398 -11.77 22.59 1.76
N THR A 399 -13.05 22.71 2.10
CA THR A 399 -13.52 23.55 3.22
C THR A 399 -13.30 22.96 4.61
N LYS A 400 -12.96 21.66 4.69
CA LYS A 400 -12.68 20.94 5.94
C LYS A 400 -11.35 20.18 5.87
N PRO A 401 -10.21 20.89 5.82
CA PRO A 401 -8.90 20.25 5.85
C PRO A 401 -8.63 19.63 7.23
N ILE A 402 -7.91 18.50 7.25
CA ILE A 402 -7.42 17.84 8.47
C ILE A 402 -5.90 17.93 8.60
N SER A 403 -5.21 18.35 7.55
CA SER A 403 -3.79 18.67 7.52
C SER A 403 -3.55 19.96 6.74
N ASP A 404 -2.33 20.48 6.78
CA ASP A 404 -1.91 21.55 5.87
C ASP A 404 -2.09 21.16 4.39
N ASN A 405 -2.14 22.16 3.51
CA ASN A 405 -2.13 21.95 2.06
C ASN A 405 -0.79 22.42 1.44
N LEU A 406 0.26 22.51 2.26
CA LEU A 406 1.57 23.01 1.82
C LEU A 406 2.49 21.86 1.44
N THR A 407 2.32 20.70 2.07
CA THR A 407 3.12 19.50 1.86
C THR A 407 2.38 18.45 1.03
N PRO A 408 3.10 17.56 0.30
CA PRO A 408 2.48 16.40 -0.35
C PRO A 408 1.67 15.54 0.61
N GLU A 409 2.21 15.22 1.79
CA GLU A 409 1.54 14.41 2.81
C GLU A 409 0.29 15.12 3.35
N GLY A 410 0.35 16.43 3.56
CA GLY A 410 -0.80 17.21 4.01
C GLY A 410 -1.93 17.22 2.98
N LYS A 411 -1.61 17.43 1.71
CA LYS A 411 -2.58 17.32 0.61
C LYS A 411 -3.15 15.91 0.48
N ALA A 412 -2.30 14.89 0.58
CA ALA A 412 -2.73 13.48 0.56
C ALA A 412 -3.68 13.16 1.71
N ASN A 413 -3.42 13.70 2.91
CA ASN A 413 -4.32 13.57 4.04
C ASN A 413 -5.68 14.25 3.77
N ASN A 414 -5.70 15.39 3.07
CA ASN A 414 -6.93 16.12 2.78
C ASN A 414 -7.79 15.45 1.70
N ARG A 415 -7.16 14.80 0.69
CA ARG A 415 -7.84 13.96 -0.32
C ARG A 415 -8.32 12.66 0.31
N ARG A 416 -9.55 12.65 0.85
CA ARG A 416 -10.07 11.52 1.61
C ARG A 416 -11.58 11.36 1.47
N VAL A 417 -12.06 10.20 1.90
CA VAL A 417 -13.47 9.95 2.14
C VAL A 417 -13.65 9.66 3.63
N GLU A 418 -14.74 10.14 4.22
CA GLU A 418 -15.09 9.84 5.61
C GLU A 418 -16.46 9.17 5.68
N PHE A 419 -16.65 8.31 6.67
CA PHE A 419 -17.94 7.71 7.00
C PHE A 419 -18.34 8.19 8.39
N VAL A 420 -19.30 9.10 8.47
CA VAL A 420 -19.75 9.73 9.71
C VAL A 420 -21.03 9.06 10.19
N LYS A 421 -21.04 8.56 11.42
CA LYS A 421 -22.21 7.91 12.00
C LYS A 421 -23.36 8.92 12.16
N GLN A 422 -24.56 8.51 11.76
CA GLN A 422 -25.79 9.31 11.94
C GLN A 422 -26.56 8.97 13.22
#